data_AF-K8EF66-F1
#
_entry.id   AF-K8EF66-F1
#
_cell.length_a   1.000
_cell.length_b   1.000
_cell.length_c   1.000
_cell.angle_alpha   90.00
_cell.angle_beta   90.00
_cell.angle_gamma   90.00
#
_symmetry.space_group_name_H-M   'P 1'
#
loop_
_entity.id
_entity.type
_entity.pdbx_description
1 polymer ?
#
loop_
_entity_poly.entity_id
_entity_poly.type
_entity_poly.pdbx_seq_one_letter_code
_entity_poly.pdbx_strand_id
1 'polypeptide(L)' 'MSNEQILAEVAATKKMLYSLRVKQSTRKAFKGHHFDILRKKVAQLYTVRRQREVAEGVSKRDSREIMRQERKTNMYI' A
#
# COMPACT_ATOMS: atom_id res chain seq x y z
N MET A 1 -1.01 -14.08 7.23
CA MET A 1 -1.16 -13.27 6.00
C MET A 1 0.07 -13.48 5.12
N SER A 2 -0.11 -14.05 3.92
CA SER A 2 0.97 -14.25 2.93
C SER A 2 1.41 -12.91 2.31
N ASN A 3 2.55 -12.89 1.62
CA ASN A 3 3.05 -11.67 0.97
C ASN A 3 2.09 -11.17 -0.13
N GLU A 4 1.44 -12.08 -0.85
CA GLU A 4 0.40 -11.76 -1.84
C GLU A 4 -0.84 -11.13 -1.19
N GLN A 5 -1.26 -11.66 -0.04
CA GLN A 5 -2.38 -11.09 0.72
C GLN A 5 -2.05 -9.68 1.21
N ILE A 6 -0.80 -9.41 1.63
CA ILE A 6 -0.34 -8.06 1.99
C ILE A 6 -0.49 -7.11 0.80
N LEU A 7 -0.07 -7.53 -0.39
CA LEU A 7 -0.20 -6.73 -1.61
C LEU A 7 -1.66 -6.45 -1.97
N ALA A 8 -2.52 -7.47 -1.89
CA ALA A 8 -3.95 -7.33 -2.13
C ALA A 8 -4.60 -6.34 -1.15
N GLU A 9 -4.25 -6.42 0.13
CA GLU A 9 -4.76 -5.52 1.16
C GLU A 9 -4.26 -4.08 0.98
N VAL A 10 -3.00 -3.91 0.56
CA VAL A 10 -2.45 -2.59 0.19
C VAL A 10 -3.24 -2.00 -0.97
N ALA A 11 -3.53 -2.79 -2.01
CA ALA A 11 -4.33 -2.35 -3.15
C ALA A 11 -5.75 -1.95 -2.73
N ALA A 12 -6.42 -2.77 -1.91
CA ALA A 12 -7.74 -2.46 -1.38
C ALA A 12 -7.74 -1.17 -0.53
N THR A 13 -6.76 -1.02 0.36
CA THR A 13 -6.63 0.17 1.22
C THR A 13 -6.37 1.44 0.40
N LYS A 14 -5.56 1.36 -0.67
CA LYS A 14 -5.35 2.47 -1.60
C LYS A 14 -6.62 2.85 -2.38
N LYS A 15 -7.43 1.86 -2.81
CA LYS A 15 -8.74 2.10 -3.44
C LYS A 15 -9.69 2.81 -2.47
N MET A 16 -9.71 2.43 -1.19
CA MET A 16 -10.49 3.13 -0.16
C MET A 16 -10.01 4.58 0.05
N LEU A 17 -8.70 4.83 0.06
CA LEU A 17 -8.15 6.19 0.12
C LEU A 17 -8.54 7.03 -1.09
N TYR A 18 -8.63 6.43 -2.28
CA TYR A 18 -9.09 7.11 -3.48
C TYR A 18 -10.58 7.46 -3.39
N SER A 19 -11.43 6.51 -2.96
CA SER A 19 -12.86 6.77 -2.81
C SER A 19 -13.15 7.86 -1.76
N LEU A 20 -12.37 7.93 -0.68
CA LEU A 20 -12.46 9.03 0.29
C LEU A 20 -12.05 10.38 -0.32
N ARG A 21 -11.01 10.43 -1.15
CA ARG A 21 -10.62 11.67 -1.87
C ARG A 21 -11.72 12.12 -2.82
N VAL A 22 -12.38 11.20 -3.51
CA VAL A 22 -13.53 11.50 -4.38
C VAL A 22 -14.70 12.06 -3.56
N LYS A 23 -15.02 11.46 -2.40
CA LYS A 23 -16.06 11.98 -1.49
C LYS A 23 -15.74 13.39 -0.98
N GLN A 24 -14.48 13.63 -0.61
CA GLN A 24 -14.01 14.96 -0.20
C GLN A 24 -14.15 15.99 -1.32
N SER A 25 -13.72 15.65 -2.54
CA SER A 25 -13.84 16.54 -3.72
C SER A 25 -15.29 16.85 -4.07
N THR A 26 -16.16 15.84 -4.04
CA THR A 26 -17.61 15.99 -4.29
C THR A 26 -18.38 16.59 -3.10
N ARG A 27 -17.69 17.02 -2.03
CA ARG A 27 -18.27 17.56 -0.78
C ARG A 27 -19.33 16.65 -0.15
N LYS A 28 -19.23 15.33 -0.37
CA LYS A 28 -20.09 14.33 0.30
C LYS A 28 -19.65 14.14 1.74
N ALA A 29 -20.52 13.60 2.59
CA ALA A 29 -20.16 13.26 3.96
C ALA A 29 -19.05 12.18 4.02
N PHE A 30 -17.99 12.45 4.77
CA PHE A 30 -16.91 11.52 5.09
C PHE A 30 -16.36 11.82 6.49
N LYS A 31 -15.65 10.86 7.11
CA LYS A 31 -14.95 11.11 8.38
C LYS A 31 -13.47 11.35 8.12
N GLY A 32 -12.94 12.50 8.56
CA GLY A 32 -11.57 12.93 8.29
C GLY A 32 -10.50 11.98 8.84
N HIS A 33 -10.68 11.44 10.05
CA HIS A 33 -9.72 10.54 10.68
C HIS A 33 -9.48 9.23 9.91
N HIS A 34 -10.37 8.82 9.00
CA HIS A 34 -10.13 7.65 8.15
C HIS A 34 -8.95 7.82 7.20
N PHE A 35 -8.61 9.05 6.79
CA PHE A 35 -7.43 9.28 5.98
C PHE A 35 -6.16 8.84 6.70
N ASP A 36 -6.00 9.24 7.96
CA ASP A 36 -4.83 8.92 8.75
C ASP A 36 -4.76 7.43 9.10
N ILE A 37 -5.90 6.82 9.45
CA ILE A 37 -5.98 5.38 9.73
C ILE A 37 -5.54 4.56 8.52
N LEU A 38 -6.11 4.85 7.34
CA LEU A 38 -5.80 4.09 6.13
C LEU A 38 -4.36 4.33 5.66
N ARG A 39 -3.85 5.56 5.77
CA ARG A 39 -2.44 5.87 5.44
C ARG A 39 -1.47 5.11 6.36
N LYS A 40 -1.75 5.09 7.67
CA LYS A 40 -0.97 4.32 8.66
C LYS A 40 -1.03 2.83 8.37
N LYS A 41 -2.20 2.29 8.03
CA LYS A 41 -2.37 0.88 7.66
C LYS A 41 -1.52 0.49 6.46
N VAL A 42 -1.50 1.30 5.39
CA VAL A 42 -0.61 1.06 4.23
C VAL A 42 0.86 1.04 4.65
N ALA A 43 1.29 1.97 5.50
CA ALA A 43 2.67 2.01 5.98
C ALA A 43 3.03 0.74 6.78
N GLN A 44 2.17 0.32 7.71
CA GLN A 44 2.36 -0.90 8.51
C GLN A 44 2.49 -2.15 7.63
N LEU A 45 1.64 -2.29 6.61
CA LEU A 45 1.68 -3.41 5.67
C LEU A 45 3.02 -3.48 4.91
N TYR A 46 3.53 -2.34 4.44
CA TYR A 46 4.84 -2.28 3.80
C TYR A 46 5.99 -2.53 4.78
N THR A 47 5.87 -2.09 6.03
CA THR A 47 6.87 -2.39 7.08
C THR A 47 6.96 -3.89 7.35
N VAL A 48 5.83 -4.57 7.50
CA VAL A 48 5.80 -6.03 7.69
C VAL A 48 6.40 -6.75 6.49
N ARG A 49 6.07 -6.33 5.26
CA ARG A 49 6.68 -6.88 4.04
C ARG A 49 8.20 -6.71 4.05
N ARG A 50 8.70 -5.51 4.37
CA ARG A 50 10.14 -5.24 4.40
C ARG A 50 10.87 -6.03 5.48
N GLN A 51 10.27 -6.22 6.66
CA GLN A 51 10.85 -7.05 7.71
C GLN A 51 11.04 -8.50 7.25
N ARG A 52 10.09 -9.05 6.49
CA ARG A 52 10.21 -10.38 5.90
C ARG A 52 11.31 -10.46 4.84
N GLU A 53 11.37 -9.50 3.92
CA GLU A 53 12.46 -9.40 2.94
C GLU A 53 13.85 -9.34 3.61
N VAL A 54 13.97 -8.62 4.74
CA VAL A 54 15.22 -8.57 5.51
C VAL A 54 15.54 -9.93 6.13
N ALA A 55 14.54 -10.64 6.68
CA ALA A 55 14.72 -11.98 7.23
C ALA A 55 15.14 -13.00 6.15
N GLU A 56 14.68 -12.83 4.91
CA GLU A 56 15.08 -13.62 3.74
C GLU A 56 16.47 -13.24 3.18
N GLY A 57 17.13 -12.22 3.75
CA GLY A 57 18.47 -11.79 3.34
C GLY A 57 18.48 -10.83 2.13
N VAL A 58 17.33 -10.28 1.72
CA VAL A 58 17.24 -9.39 0.55
C VAL A 58 17.89 -8.04 0.84
N SER A 59 18.90 -7.70 0.03
CA SER A 59 19.61 -6.43 0.14
C SER A 59 18.68 -5.25 -0.17
N LYS A 60 19.04 -4.06 0.32
CA LYS A 60 18.27 -2.83 0.09
C LYS A 60 18.21 -2.45 -1.40
N ARG A 61 19.23 -2.83 -2.19
CA ARG A 61 19.28 -2.54 -3.62
C ARG A 61 18.30 -3.44 -4.38
N ASP A 62 18.30 -4.73 -4.08
CA ASP A 62 17.44 -5.72 -4.74
C ASP A 62 15.97 -5.45 -4.41
N SER A 63 15.66 -5.12 -3.14
CA SER A 63 14.31 -4.71 -2.72
C SER A 63 13.78 -3.51 -3.53
N ARG A 64 14.63 -2.51 -3.81
CA ARG A 64 14.26 -1.35 -4.65
C ARG A 64 14.08 -1.70 -6.12
N GLU A 65 14.82 -2.68 -6.61
CA GLU A 65 14.68 -3.17 -7.98
C GLU A 65 13.38 -3.94 -8.17
N ILE A 66 13.08 -4.87 -7.26
CA ILE A 66 11.80 -5.58 -7.18
C ILE A 66 10.67 -4.55 -7.13
N MET A 67 10.73 -3.55 -6.25
CA MET A 67 9.69 -2.51 -6.16
C MET A 67 9.53 -1.70 -7.47
N ARG A 68 10.62 -1.46 -8.21
CA ARG A 68 10.57 -0.78 -9.52
C ARG A 68 9.90 -1.66 -10.57
N GLN A 69 10.24 -2.95 -10.61
CA GLN A 69 9.63 -3.92 -11.51
C GLN A 69 8.14 -4.08 -11.20
N GLU A 70 7.78 -4.27 -9.92
CA GLU A 70 6.38 -4.32 -9.43
C GLU A 70 5.58 -3.07 -9.85
N ARG A 71 6.20 -1.88 -9.81
CA ARG A 71 5.53 -0.65 -10.24
C ARG A 71 5.33 -0.63 -11.75
N LYS A 72 6.32 -1.06 -12.54
CA LYS A 72 6.20 -1.13 -14.01
C LYS A 72 5.11 -2.10 -14.44
N THR A 73 5.02 -3.27 -13.79
CA THR A 73 3.97 -4.26 -14.09
C THR A 73 2.59 -3.75 -13.66
N ASN A 74 2.48 -3.12 -12.49
CA ASN A 74 1.22 -2.52 -12.03
C ASN A 74 0.90 -1.13 -12.63
N MET A 75 1.72 -0.57 -13.53
CA MET A 75 1.47 0.73 -14.16
C MET A 75 0.35 0.69 -15.22
N TYR A 76 -0.09 -0.51 -15.62
CA TYR A 76 -1.07 -0.72 -16.70
C TYR A 76 -2.41 -1.29 -16.21
N ILE A 77 -2.69 -1.21 -14.89
CA ILE A 77 -3.99 -1.52 -14.27
C ILE A 77 -4.39 -0.36 -13.37
#